data_AF-A0A923AMU1-F1
#
_entry.id   AF-A0A923AMU1-F1
#
_cell.length_a   1.000
_cell.length_b   1.000
_cell.length_c   1.000
_cell.angle_alpha   90.00
_cell.angle_beta   90.00
_cell.angle_gamma   90.00
#
_symmetry.space_group_name_H-M   'P 1'
#
loop_
_entity.id
_entity.type
_entity.pdbx_description
1 polymer ?
#
loop_
_entity_poly.entity_id
_entity_poly.type
_entity_poly.pdbx_seq_one_letter_code
_entity_poly.pdbx_strand_id
1 'polypeptide(L)'
;MLGDALEWGSLRLAVNTCIGCAGQDLTEVTITLPPTRVFKGIAARVADVDGGGRAEVLVVETDLSLGASLAIHSPDGRITATRFIGQPNRWLAPAGIADFDGTGQVEIACVDRPHLPKELVLVRLEGALLVETLRLPGLLIPAC
;
A
#
# COMPACT_ATOMS: atom_id res chain seq x y z
N MET A 1 7.76 -2.27 -17.64
CA MET A 1 7.30 -3.48 -16.94
C MET A 1 7.78 -4.66 -17.76
N LEU A 2 8.62 -5.53 -17.19
CA LEU A 2 8.98 -6.83 -17.78
C LEU A 2 8.32 -7.86 -16.85
N GLY A 3 7.40 -8.65 -17.41
CA GLY A 3 6.43 -9.48 -16.68
C GLY A 3 5.04 -9.20 -17.23
N ASP A 4 4.30 -10.24 -17.65
CA ASP A 4 2.94 -10.06 -18.14
C ASP A 4 1.98 -9.73 -16.97
N ALA A 5 0.79 -9.19 -17.29
CA ALA A 5 -0.16 -8.71 -16.29
C ALA A 5 -0.69 -9.83 -15.36
N LEU A 6 -0.50 -11.09 -15.73
CA LEU A 6 -1.04 -12.25 -15.02
C LEU A 6 -0.22 -12.58 -13.77
N GLU A 7 1.11 -12.45 -13.84
CA GLU A 7 2.00 -12.78 -12.71
C GLU A 7 1.85 -11.83 -11.50
N TRP A 8 1.33 -10.61 -11.72
CA TRP A 8 1.20 -9.57 -10.68
C TRP A 8 -0.25 -9.21 -10.36
N GLY A 9 -1.22 -9.95 -10.90
CA GLY A 9 -2.65 -9.72 -10.69
C GLY A 9 -3.19 -10.27 -9.36
N SER A 10 -2.40 -11.05 -8.63
CA SER A 10 -2.83 -11.70 -7.38
C SER A 10 -1.90 -11.41 -6.20
N LEU A 11 -2.50 -11.23 -5.03
CA LEU A 11 -1.84 -11.10 -3.73
C LEU A 11 -2.22 -12.32 -2.88
N ARG A 12 -1.20 -13.06 -2.40
CA ARG A 12 -1.39 -14.20 -1.50
C ARG A 12 -1.04 -13.79 -0.07
N LEU A 13 -1.93 -14.10 0.86
CA LEU A 13 -1.83 -13.78 2.28
C LEU A 13 -1.87 -15.07 3.08
N ALA A 14 -0.94 -15.23 4.03
CA ALA A 14 -1.05 -16.23 5.09
C ALA A 14 -1.63 -15.55 6.33
N VAL A 15 -2.83 -15.95 6.72
CA VAL A 15 -3.62 -15.30 7.79
C VAL A 15 -3.71 -16.23 8.97
N ASN A 16 -3.28 -15.77 10.15
CA ASN A 16 -3.52 -16.51 11.39
C ASN A 16 -4.95 -16.27 11.85
N THR A 17 -5.80 -17.30 11.78
CA THR A 17 -7.20 -17.23 12.18
C THR A 17 -7.39 -17.46 13.68
N CYS A 18 -6.37 -17.97 14.38
CA CYS A 18 -6.40 -18.25 15.82
C CYS A 18 -5.68 -17.14 16.60
N ILE A 19 -6.37 -16.01 16.82
CA ILE A 19 -5.83 -14.88 17.60
C ILE A 19 -5.78 -15.26 19.09
N GLY A 20 -4.59 -15.23 19.70
CA GLY A 20 -4.39 -15.52 21.13
C GLY A 20 -4.12 -16.99 21.47
N CYS A 21 -4.00 -17.86 20.46
CA CYS A 21 -3.69 -19.27 20.63
C CYS A 21 -2.17 -19.49 20.77
N ALA A 22 -1.76 -20.55 21.50
CA ALA A 22 -0.34 -20.91 21.63
C ALA A 22 0.29 -21.43 20.32
N GLY A 23 -0.55 -21.84 19.36
CA GLY A 23 -0.16 -22.27 18.02
C GLY A 23 -0.67 -21.31 16.94
N GLN A 24 -0.14 -21.46 15.72
CA GLN A 24 -0.60 -20.74 14.53
C GLN A 24 -1.58 -21.63 13.75
N ASP A 25 -2.74 -21.09 13.38
CA ASP A 25 -3.65 -21.69 12.41
C ASP A 25 -3.66 -20.80 11.16
N LEU A 26 -2.84 -21.17 10.17
CA LEU A 26 -2.60 -20.35 8.99
C LEU A 26 -3.53 -20.77 7.87
N THR A 27 -4.38 -19.84 7.43
CA THR A 27 -5.18 -19.97 6.22
C THR A 27 -4.58 -19.13 5.11
N GLU A 28 -4.43 -19.70 3.92
CA GLU A 28 -4.05 -18.95 2.72
C GLU A 28 -5.27 -18.28 2.09
N VAL A 29 -5.16 -16.98 1.83
CA VAL A 29 -6.16 -16.19 1.12
C VAL A 29 -5.52 -15.57 -0.12
N THR A 30 -6.21 -15.64 -1.26
CA THR A 30 -5.75 -15.02 -2.51
C THR A 30 -6.72 -13.92 -2.91
N ILE A 31 -6.19 -12.71 -3.09
CA ILE A 31 -6.91 -11.55 -3.61
C ILE A 31 -6.49 -11.36 -5.07
N THR A 32 -7.45 -11.30 -5.98
CA THR A 32 -7.19 -11.10 -7.42
C THR A 32 -7.77 -9.77 -7.88
N LEU A 33 -6.95 -8.96 -8.56
CA LEU A 33 -7.37 -7.69 -9.14
C LEU A 33 -8.07 -7.89 -10.49
N PRO A 34 -8.85 -6.89 -10.95
CA PRO A 34 -9.31 -6.86 -12.33
C PRO A 34 -8.14 -6.91 -13.32
N PRO A 35 -8.33 -7.45 -14.55
CA PRO A 35 -7.25 -7.64 -15.53
C PRO A 35 -6.50 -6.35 -15.94
N THR A 36 -7.09 -5.18 -15.69
CA THR A 36 -6.47 -3.87 -15.99
C THR A 36 -5.56 -3.37 -14.88
N ARG A 37 -5.40 -4.14 -13.79
CA ARG A 37 -4.63 -3.73 -12.63
C ARG A 37 -3.66 -4.81 -12.19
N VAL A 38 -2.56 -4.33 -11.62
CA VAL A 38 -1.51 -5.17 -11.03
C VAL A 38 -1.13 -4.63 -9.66
N PHE A 39 -0.71 -5.51 -8.78
CA PHE A 39 0.02 -5.12 -7.57
C PHE A 39 1.45 -4.75 -7.95
N LYS A 40 1.90 -3.61 -7.45
CA LYS A 40 3.25 -3.10 -7.72
C LYS A 40 4.18 -3.42 -6.55
N GLY A 41 5.36 -3.93 -6.89
CA GLY A 41 6.39 -4.34 -5.93
C GLY A 41 6.36 -5.84 -5.67
N ILE A 42 7.44 -6.34 -5.07
CA ILE A 42 7.63 -7.78 -4.81
C ILE A 42 7.18 -8.21 -3.41
N ALA A 43 6.82 -7.26 -2.56
CA ALA A 43 6.40 -7.52 -1.19
C ALA A 43 5.42 -6.44 -0.73
N ALA A 44 4.32 -6.88 -0.12
CA ALA A 44 3.41 -5.99 0.60
C ALA A 44 4.09 -5.42 1.86
N ARG A 45 3.50 -4.37 2.43
CA ARG A 45 3.80 -3.92 3.79
C ARG A 45 2.63 -4.30 4.69
N VAL A 46 2.91 -4.60 5.95
CA VAL A 46 1.91 -5.06 6.90
C VAL A 46 2.04 -4.22 8.16
N ALA A 47 0.93 -3.61 8.60
CA ALA A 47 0.87 -2.77 9.79
C ALA A 47 -0.58 -2.66 10.28
N ASP A 48 -0.77 -2.49 11.59
CA ASP A 48 -2.06 -2.11 12.18
C ASP A 48 -2.28 -0.61 11.93
N VAL A 49 -3.00 -0.29 10.86
CA VAL A 49 -3.20 1.09 10.39
C VAL A 49 -4.49 1.70 10.90
N ASP A 50 -5.46 0.88 11.32
CA ASP A 50 -6.71 1.33 11.91
C ASP A 50 -6.69 1.34 13.45
N GLY A 51 -5.63 0.81 14.08
CA GLY A 51 -5.46 0.74 15.53
C GLY A 51 -6.29 -0.37 16.19
N GLY A 52 -6.85 -1.29 15.41
CA GLY A 52 -7.74 -2.36 15.85
C GLY A 52 -7.02 -3.59 16.43
N GLY A 53 -5.69 -3.57 16.49
CA GLY A 53 -4.88 -4.69 17.00
C GLY A 53 -4.70 -5.82 15.99
N ARG A 54 -5.18 -5.66 14.76
CA ARG A 54 -4.91 -6.55 13.62
C ARG A 54 -4.12 -5.77 12.59
N ALA A 55 -3.25 -6.46 11.86
CA ALA A 55 -2.48 -5.80 10.82
C ALA A 55 -3.18 -5.90 9.48
N GLU A 56 -3.25 -4.78 8.78
CA GLU A 56 -3.71 -4.69 7.41
C GLU A 56 -2.54 -4.80 6.42
N VAL A 57 -2.88 -5.03 5.17
CA VAL A 57 -1.93 -5.17 4.07
C VAL A 57 -1.95 -3.93 3.21
N LEU A 58 -0.81 -3.25 3.17
CA LEU A 58 -0.59 -2.07 2.35
C LEU A 58 0.12 -2.45 1.05
N VAL A 59 -0.48 -2.05 -0.07
CA VAL A 59 0.02 -2.30 -1.42
C VAL A 59 -0.16 -1.07 -2.31
N VAL A 60 0.57 -1.05 -3.42
CA VAL A 60 0.30 -0.11 -4.51
C VAL A 60 -0.39 -0.87 -5.63
N GLU A 61 -1.62 -0.51 -5.94
CA GLU A 61 -2.32 -0.97 -7.14
C GLU A 61 -1.93 -0.06 -8.31
N THR A 62 -1.63 -0.62 -9.48
CA THR A 62 -1.41 0.16 -10.71
C THR A 62 -2.44 -0.25 -11.75
N ASP A 63 -3.23 0.72 -12.20
CA ASP A 63 -4.12 0.58 -13.35
C ASP A 63 -3.38 0.96 -14.64
N LEU A 64 -3.60 0.18 -15.70
CA LEU A 64 -2.95 0.37 -17.00
C LEU A 64 -3.20 1.76 -17.60
N SER A 65 -4.34 2.38 -17.30
CA SER A 65 -4.74 3.69 -17.82
C SER A 65 -4.60 4.82 -16.79
N LEU A 66 -4.85 4.52 -15.52
CA LEU A 66 -4.93 5.54 -14.47
C LEU A 66 -3.65 5.68 -13.63
N GLY A 67 -2.70 4.76 -13.74
CA GLY A 67 -1.46 4.77 -12.96
C GLY A 67 -1.63 4.19 -11.55
N ALA A 68 -0.79 4.62 -10.61
CA ALA A 68 -0.76 4.05 -9.26
C ALA A 68 -1.82 4.63 -8.30
N SER A 69 -2.24 3.80 -7.35
CA SER A 69 -3.07 4.10 -6.18
C SER A 69 -2.51 3.34 -4.97
N LEU A 70 -2.51 3.98 -3.80
CA LEU A 70 -2.17 3.33 -2.54
C LEU A 70 -3.43 2.67 -2.00
N ALA A 71 -3.37 1.38 -1.66
CA ALA A 71 -4.51 0.62 -1.17
C ALA A 71 -4.19 -0.14 0.12
N ILE A 72 -5.21 -0.23 0.98
CA ILE A 72 -5.23 -1.04 2.19
C ILE A 72 -6.17 -2.21 1.96
N HIS A 73 -5.70 -3.41 2.24
CA HIS A 73 -6.45 -4.67 2.13
C HIS A 73 -6.49 -5.37 3.48
N SER A 74 -7.60 -6.07 3.73
CA SER A 74 -7.71 -7.13 4.74
C SER A 74 -7.77 -8.49 4.01
N PRO A 75 -7.81 -9.61 4.75
CA PRO A 75 -8.12 -10.91 4.17
C PRO A 75 -9.46 -10.95 3.40
N ASP A 76 -10.43 -10.11 3.78
CA ASP A 76 -11.74 -10.04 3.11
C ASP A 76 -11.71 -9.24 1.80
N GLY A 77 -10.57 -8.59 1.50
CA GLY A 77 -10.35 -7.81 0.29
C GLY A 77 -10.00 -6.36 0.58
N ARG A 78 -10.25 -5.49 -0.40
CA ARG A 78 -9.84 -4.08 -0.32
C ARG A 78 -10.70 -3.30 0.67
N ILE A 79 -10.06 -2.69 1.68
CA ILE A 79 -10.70 -1.79 2.64
C ILE A 79 -10.90 -0.42 2.01
N THR A 80 -9.82 0.20 1.55
CA THR A 80 -9.84 1.55 0.97
C THR A 80 -8.64 1.78 0.07
N ALA A 81 -8.69 2.83 -0.74
CA ALA A 81 -7.60 3.23 -1.62
C ALA A 81 -7.64 4.72 -1.93
N THR A 82 -6.47 5.32 -2.18
CA THR A 82 -6.40 6.67 -2.73
C THR A 82 -6.96 6.68 -4.15
N ARG A 83 -7.32 7.86 -4.65
CA ARG A 83 -7.52 8.02 -6.11
C ARG A 83 -6.27 7.58 -6.86
N PHE A 84 -6.47 7.08 -8.08
CA PHE A 84 -5.36 6.88 -9.00
C PHE A 84 -4.73 8.23 -9.37
N ILE A 85 -3.41 8.24 -9.59
CA ILE A 85 -2.65 9.44 -9.98
C ILE A 85 -3.19 10.08 -11.28
N GLY A 86 -3.88 9.31 -12.12
CA GLY A 86 -4.57 9.77 -13.33
C GLY A 86 -3.71 9.75 -14.59
N GLN A 87 -2.53 9.12 -14.55
CA GLN A 87 -1.65 8.97 -15.71
C GLN A 87 -0.91 7.62 -15.68
N PRO A 88 -0.77 6.94 -16.82
CA PRO A 88 -0.03 5.67 -16.90
C PRO A 88 1.47 5.90 -16.65
N ASN A 89 2.19 4.84 -16.29
CA ASN A 89 3.64 4.88 -16.04
C ASN A 89 4.03 5.93 -14.97
N ARG A 90 3.17 6.12 -13.98
CA ARG A 90 3.40 6.90 -12.76
C ARG A 90 3.20 5.99 -11.56
N TRP A 91 4.16 5.99 -10.64
CA TRP A 91 4.13 5.07 -9.53
C TRP A 91 4.40 5.74 -8.19
N LEU A 92 3.84 5.14 -7.15
CA LEU A 92 4.19 5.40 -5.76
C LEU A 92 5.28 4.41 -5.32
N ALA A 93 6.14 4.86 -4.41
CA ALA A 93 7.11 4.02 -3.73
C ALA A 93 6.89 4.13 -2.21
N PRO A 94 6.21 3.16 -1.57
CA PRO A 94 6.09 3.11 -0.13
C PRO A 94 7.48 3.05 0.52
N ALA A 95 7.75 4.00 1.42
CA ALA A 95 9.04 4.21 2.08
C ALA A 95 9.02 3.72 3.53
N GLY A 96 7.91 3.89 4.24
CA GLY A 96 7.79 3.47 5.64
C GLY A 96 6.37 3.63 6.16
N ILE A 97 6.11 3.01 7.32
CA ILE A 97 4.85 3.14 8.07
C ILE A 97 5.24 3.38 9.53
N ALA A 98 4.83 4.50 10.09
CA ALA A 98 5.11 4.89 11.47
C ALA A 98 4.21 6.06 11.87
N ASP A 99 4.10 6.34 13.17
CA ASP A 99 3.60 7.61 13.67
C ASP A 99 4.70 8.68 13.48
N PHE A 100 4.66 9.36 12.33
CA PHE A 100 5.67 10.33 11.93
C PHE A 100 5.42 11.72 12.53
N ASP A 101 4.18 12.01 12.96
CA ASP A 101 3.82 13.32 13.52
C ASP A 101 3.55 13.31 15.04
N GLY A 102 3.64 12.15 15.68
CA GLY A 102 3.54 11.98 17.13
C GLY A 102 2.10 12.02 17.66
N THR A 103 1.11 11.73 16.81
CA THR A 103 -0.32 11.76 17.19
C THR A 103 -0.81 10.45 17.78
N GLY A 104 0.00 9.39 17.75
CA GLY A 104 -0.37 8.03 18.14
C GLY A 104 -1.10 7.25 17.05
N GLN A 105 -1.33 7.84 15.87
CA GLN A 105 -1.81 7.16 14.68
C GLN A 105 -0.65 7.01 13.70
N VAL A 106 -0.69 5.97 12.85
CA VAL A 106 0.37 5.74 11.88
C VAL A 106 0.05 6.41 10.54
N GLU A 107 1.08 6.92 9.88
CA GLU A 107 1.03 7.35 8.49
C GLU A 107 1.84 6.39 7.62
N ILE A 108 1.44 6.35 6.36
CA ILE A 108 2.12 5.66 5.29
C ILE A 108 2.93 6.70 4.53
N ALA A 109 4.25 6.62 4.64
CA ALA A 109 5.17 7.43 3.85
C ALA A 109 5.34 6.84 2.46
N CYS A 110 5.09 7.63 1.43
CA CYS A 110 5.30 7.28 0.03
C CYS A 110 6.13 8.34 -0.69
N VAL A 111 7.03 7.93 -1.57
CA VAL A 111 7.62 8.85 -2.55
C VAL A 111 6.72 8.86 -3.79
N ASP A 112 6.13 10.01 -4.10
CA ASP A 112 5.31 10.23 -5.28
C ASP A 112 6.23 10.39 -6.51
N ARG A 113 5.95 9.58 -7.56
CA ARG A 113 6.61 9.59 -8.86
C ARG A 113 8.13 9.79 -8.73
N PRO A 114 8.87 8.84 -8.13
CA PRO A 114 10.29 9.02 -7.81
C PRO A 114 11.20 9.19 -9.05
N HIS A 115 10.65 9.03 -10.26
CA HIS A 115 11.29 9.33 -11.54
C HIS A 115 11.02 10.77 -12.05
N LEU A 116 10.29 11.60 -11.28
CA LEU A 116 9.98 13.02 -11.51
C LEU A 116 10.54 13.88 -10.34
N PRO A 117 10.11 15.14 -10.10
CA PRO A 117 10.45 15.82 -8.85
C PRO A 117 9.89 15.00 -7.69
N LYS A 118 10.80 14.39 -6.93
CA LYS A 118 10.49 13.40 -5.90
C LYS A 118 9.89 14.12 -4.70
N GLU A 119 8.64 13.80 -4.37
CA GLU A 119 7.96 14.37 -3.21
C GLU A 119 7.67 13.28 -2.18
N LEU A 120 7.91 13.58 -0.90
CA LEU A 120 7.40 12.75 0.18
C LEU A 120 5.92 13.06 0.35
N VAL A 121 5.11 12.03 0.48
CA VAL A 121 3.70 12.14 0.82
C VAL A 121 3.46 11.26 2.04
N LEU A 122 2.87 11.82 3.09
CA LEU A 122 2.33 11.06 4.20
C LEU A 122 0.83 10.91 4.02
N VAL A 123 0.35 9.69 4.17
CA VAL A 123 -1.07 9.34 4.02
C VAL A 123 -1.54 8.63 5.27
N ARG A 124 -2.64 9.09 5.87
CA ARG A 124 -3.26 8.48 7.06
C ARG A 124 -4.64 7.92 6.71
N LEU A 125 -5.02 6.84 7.38
CA LEU A 125 -6.41 6.40 7.38
C LEU A 125 -7.23 7.27 8.35
N GLU A 126 -8.16 8.05 7.83
CA GLU A 126 -9.11 8.83 8.62
C GLU A 126 -10.53 8.33 8.34
N GLY A 127 -11.09 7.60 9.31
CA GLY A 127 -12.35 6.88 9.12
C GLY A 127 -12.21 5.84 8.00
N ALA A 128 -12.91 6.06 6.89
CA ALA A 128 -12.89 5.15 5.74
C ALA A 128 -11.97 5.61 4.59
N LEU A 129 -11.29 6.76 4.74
CA LEU A 129 -10.56 7.41 3.66
C LEU A 129 -9.07 7.49 3.95
N LEU A 130 -8.27 7.32 2.89
CA LEU A 130 -6.85 7.66 2.92
C LEU A 130 -6.69 9.15 2.60
N VAL A 131 -6.24 9.91 3.60
CA VAL A 131 -6.07 11.36 3.55
C VAL A 131 -4.58 11.70 3.53
N GLU A 132 -4.18 12.57 2.61
CA GLU A 132 -2.83 13.13 2.59
C GLU A 132 -2.68 14.14 3.74
N THR A 133 -1.82 13.84 4.70
CA THR A 133 -1.57 14.71 5.87
C THR A 133 -0.38 15.63 5.66
N LEU A 134 0.56 15.25 4.80
CA LEU A 134 1.76 16.03 4.51
C LEU A 134 2.28 15.76 3.09
N ARG A 135 2.74 16.81 2.42
CA ARG A 135 3.54 16.71 1.19
C ARG A 135 4.76 17.60 1.28
N LEU A 136 5.94 17.00 1.11
CA LEU A 136 7.21 17.70 1.13
C LEU A 136 7.92 17.56 -0.22
N PRO A 137 8.25 18.68 -0.89
CA PRO A 137 9.04 18.65 -2.10
C PRO A 137 10.51 18.37 -1.81
N GLY A 138 11.25 17.91 -2.83
CA GLY A 138 12.71 17.95 -2.81
C GLY A 138 13.40 16.78 -2.11
N LEU A 139 12.83 15.57 -2.20
CA LEU A 139 13.54 14.35 -1.78
C LEU A 139 14.73 14.12 -2.73
N LEU A 140 15.87 14.71 -2.42
CA LEU A 140 17.15 14.29 -2.98
C LEU A 140 17.42 12.90 -2.41
N ILE A 141 16.95 11.85 -3.09
CA ILE A 141 17.54 10.51 -2.91
C ILE A 141 19.01 10.70 -3.30
N PRO A 142 19.96 10.64 -2.34
CA PRO A 142 21.37 10.79 -2.69
C PRO A 142 21.68 9.70 -3.69
N ALA A 143 22.31 10.05 -4.81
CA ALA A 143 22.93 9.05 -5.64
C ALA A 143 23.97 8.33 -4.76
N CYS A 144 23.86 7.01 -4.64
CA CYS A 144 24.91 6.18 -4.07
C CYS A 144 26.22 6.36 -4.85
#